data_AF-A0A261RZY3-F1
#
_entry.id   AF-A0A261RZY3-F1
#
_cell.length_a   1.000
_cell.length_b   1.000
_cell.length_c   1.000
_cell.angle_alpha   90.00
_cell.angle_beta   90.00
_cell.angle_gamma   90.00
#
_symmetry.space_group_name_H-M   'P 1'
#
loop_
_entity.id
_entity.type
_entity.pdbx_description
1 polymer ?
#
loop_
_entity_poly.entity_id
_entity_poly.type
_entity_poly.pdbx_seq_one_letter_code
_entity_poly.pdbx_strand_id
1 'polypeptide(L)' 'MNKDQVKGVGEQVKGKVNETVGKVTGNKSQELKGDVQQGMGKAQKAWGDAKEEAKDQAKDDAAVRKPH' A
#
# COMPACT_ATOMS: atom_id res chain seq x y z
N MET A 1 40.34 21.98 16.38
CA MET A 1 39.06 21.38 15.93
C MET A 1 39.38 20.08 15.22
N ASN A 2 38.85 18.95 15.69
CA ASN A 2 39.19 17.64 15.15
C ASN A 2 38.33 17.32 13.91
N LYS A 3 38.87 16.57 12.95
CA LYS A 3 38.21 16.26 11.66
C LYS A 3 36.85 15.58 11.84
N ASP A 4 36.68 14.83 12.92
CA ASP A 4 35.43 14.16 13.27
C ASP A 4 34.30 15.14 13.61
N GLN A 5 34.60 16.30 14.21
CA GLN A 5 33.56 17.29 14.49
C GLN A 5 33.05 17.97 13.22
N VAL A 6 33.92 18.22 12.24
CA VAL A 6 33.53 18.80 10.95
C VAL A 6 32.68 17.80 10.14
N LYS A 7 33.02 16.50 10.24
CA LYS A 7 32.25 15.42 9.61
C LYS A 7 30.86 15.28 10.23
N GLY A 8 30.76 15.34 11.56
CA GLY A 8 29.49 15.32 12.28
C GLY A 8 28.57 16.51 11.95
N VAL A 9 29.12 17.73 11.85
CA VAL A 9 28.35 18.91 11.46
C VAL A 9 27.87 18.80 10.00
N GLY A 10 28.72 18.32 9.10
CA GLY A 10 28.33 18.09 7.70
C GLY A 10 27.21 17.06 7.54
N GLU A 11 27.27 15.96 8.29
CA GLU A 11 26.21 14.94 8.31
C GLU A 11 24.91 15.47 8.93
N GLN A 12 24.96 16.29 9.98
CA GLN A 12 23.77 16.92 10.55
C GLN A 12 23.08 17.89 9.58
N VAL A 13 23.86 18.68 8.84
CA VAL A 13 23.32 19.60 7.83
C VAL A 13 22.69 18.81 6.69
N LYS A 14 23.37 17.78 6.17
CA LYS A 14 22.85 16.90 5.12
C LYS A 14 21.59 16.16 5.58
N GLY A 15 21.57 15.69 6.83
CA GLY A 15 20.41 15.06 7.45
C GLY A 15 19.20 16.00 7.52
N LYS A 16 19.39 17.25 7.99
CA LYS A 16 18.31 18.25 8.02
C LYS A 16 17.80 18.62 6.62
N VAL A 17 18.69 18.73 5.64
CA VAL A 17 18.28 19.00 4.25
C VAL A 17 17.48 17.83 3.70
N ASN A 18 17.94 16.59 3.88
CA ASN A 18 17.20 15.41 3.45
C ASN A 18 15.87 15.22 4.20
N GLU A 19 15.81 15.56 5.49
CA GLU A 19 14.57 15.52 6.26
C GLU A 19 13.59 16.59 5.79
N THR A 20 14.07 17.79 5.49
CA THR A 20 13.23 18.89 4.98
C THR A 20 12.73 18.58 3.58
N VAL A 21 13.62 18.16 2.67
CA VAL A 21 13.24 17.71 1.33
C VAL A 21 12.33 16.49 1.40
N GLY A 22 12.57 15.57 2.34
CA GLY A 22 11.73 14.42 2.61
C GLY A 22 10.35 14.79 3.15
N LYS A 23 10.22 15.84 3.98
CA LYS A 23 8.92 16.35 4.45
C LYS A 23 8.18 17.14 3.37
N VAL A 24 8.91 17.89 2.54
CA VAL A 24 8.35 18.74 1.48
C VAL A 24 7.97 17.91 0.25
N THR A 25 8.75 16.89 -0.11
CA THR A 25 8.48 15.96 -1.23
C THR A 25 7.72 14.71 -0.79
N GLY A 26 7.98 14.19 0.41
CA GLY A 26 7.57 12.88 0.88
C GLY A 26 6.28 12.86 1.69
N ASN A 27 5.21 13.41 1.11
CA ASN A 27 3.87 12.95 1.43
C ASN A 27 3.04 12.76 0.16
N LYS A 28 3.20 13.62 -0.85
CA LYS A 28 2.36 13.57 -2.04
C LYS A 28 2.48 12.26 -2.84
N SER A 29 3.69 11.75 -3.06
CA SER A 29 3.86 10.46 -3.77
C SER A 29 3.45 9.25 -2.92
N GLN A 30 3.57 9.33 -1.59
CA GLN A 30 3.25 8.22 -0.69
C GLN A 30 1.74 8.17 -0.38
N GLU A 31 1.10 9.32 -0.21
CA GLU A 31 -0.36 9.49 -0.16
C GLU A 31 -1.00 9.01 -1.46
N LEU A 32 -0.51 9.46 -2.64
CA LEU A 32 -1.06 9.02 -3.92
C LEU A 32 -0.93 7.50 -4.11
N LYS A 33 0.21 6.92 -3.71
CA LYS A 33 0.42 5.48 -3.76
C LYS A 33 -0.50 4.74 -2.79
N GLY A 34 -0.75 5.31 -1.61
CA GLY A 34 -1.70 4.83 -0.62
C GLY A 34 -3.14 4.83 -1.13
N ASP A 35 -3.61 5.95 -1.69
CA ASP A 35 -4.95 6.07 -2.27
C ASP A 35 -5.17 5.11 -3.44
N VAL A 36 -4.18 4.99 -4.34
CA VAL A 36 -4.24 4.04 -5.46
C VAL A 36 -4.26 2.60 -4.96
N GLN A 37 -3.44 2.24 -3.96
CA GLN A 37 -3.46 0.91 -3.36
C GLN A 37 -4.77 0.63 -2.64
N GLN A 38 -5.34 1.60 -1.92
CA GLN A 38 -6.65 1.42 -1.28
C GLN A 38 -7.77 1.26 -2.31
N GLY A 39 -7.75 2.03 -3.39
CA GLY A 39 -8.69 1.88 -4.50
C GLY A 39 -8.59 0.52 -5.18
N MET A 40 -7.38 0.08 -5.50
CA MET A 40 -7.14 -1.26 -6.06
C MET A 40 -7.58 -2.36 -5.10
N GLY A 41 -7.26 -2.28 -3.80
CA GLY A 41 -7.64 -3.28 -2.82
C GLY A 41 -9.16 -3.42 -2.65
N LYS A 42 -9.90 -2.30 -2.67
CA LYS A 42 -11.37 -2.31 -2.65
C LYS A 42 -11.95 -2.97 -3.90
N ALA A 43 -11.44 -2.63 -5.07
CA ALA A 43 -11.88 -3.24 -6.34
C ALA A 43 -11.60 -4.75 -6.38
N GLN A 44 -10.42 -5.17 -5.90
CA GLN A 44 -10.03 -6.58 -5.84
C GLN A 44 -10.92 -7.37 -4.87
N LYS A 45 -11.27 -6.79 -3.70
CA LYS A 45 -12.24 -7.39 -2.78
C LYS A 45 -13.60 -7.58 -3.43
N ALA A 46 -14.18 -6.51 -3.97
CA ALA A 46 -15.50 -6.57 -4.59
C ALA A 46 -15.59 -7.61 -5.73
N TRP A 47 -14.52 -7.72 -6.53
CA TRP A 47 -14.43 -8.75 -7.56
C TRP A 47 -14.30 -10.16 -6.97
N GLY A 48 -13.54 -10.32 -5.88
CA GLY A 48 -13.39 -11.56 -5.14
C GLY A 48 -14.72 -12.05 -4.57
N ASP A 49 -15.42 -11.17 -3.84
CA ASP A 49 -16.71 -11.45 -3.21
C ASP A 49 -17.74 -11.85 -4.28
N ALA A 50 -17.87 -11.10 -5.38
CA ALA A 50 -18.82 -11.43 -6.46
C ALA A 50 -18.51 -12.78 -7.13
N LYS A 51 -17.23 -13.14 -7.28
CA LYS A 51 -16.82 -14.43 -7.84
C LYS A 51 -17.07 -15.57 -6.85
N GLU A 52 -16.93 -15.33 -5.56
CA GLU A 52 -17.23 -16.29 -4.50
C GLU A 52 -18.73 -16.56 -4.46
N GLU A 53 -19.57 -15.51 -4.41
CA GLU A 53 -21.03 -15.64 -4.46
C GLU A 53 -21.50 -16.39 -5.72
N ALA A 54 -20.95 -16.08 -6.89
CA ALA A 54 -21.28 -16.78 -8.13
C ALA A 54 -20.84 -18.26 -8.09
N LYS A 55 -19.72 -18.56 -7.43
CA LYS A 55 -19.26 -19.95 -7.25
C LYS A 55 -20.11 -20.71 -6.24
N ASP A 56 -20.53 -20.07 -5.16
CA ASP A 56 -21.40 -20.70 -4.16
C ASP A 56 -22.78 -20.96 -4.77
N GLN A 57 -23.38 -20.01 -5.49
CA GLN A 57 -24.61 -20.25 -6.25
C GLN A 57 -24.46 -21.41 -7.24
N ALA A 58 -23.36 -21.45 -8.01
CA ALA A 58 -23.09 -22.56 -8.93
C ALA A 58 -22.84 -23.91 -8.23
N LYS A 59 -22.33 -23.91 -6.99
CA LYS A 59 -22.12 -25.12 -6.18
C LYS A 59 -23.40 -25.58 -5.49
N ASP A 60 -24.24 -24.65 -5.01
CA ASP A 60 -25.55 -24.94 -4.43
C ASP A 60 -26.49 -25.54 -5.49
N ASP A 61 -26.51 -24.99 -6.70
CA ASP A 61 -27.23 -25.60 -7.84
C ASP A 61 -26.70 -27.00 -8.21
N ALA A 62 -25.40 -27.24 -8.07
CA ALA A 62 -24.80 -28.56 -8.30
C ALA A 62 -25.07 -29.56 -7.15
N ALA A 63 -25.22 -29.08 -5.91
CA ALA A 63 -25.52 -29.90 -4.74
C ALA A 63 -27.00 -30.29 -4.66
N VAL A 64 -27.91 -29.40 -5.06
CA VAL A 64 -29.36 -29.65 -5.15
C VAL A 64 -29.71 -30.67 -6.23
N ARG A 65 -28.86 -30.85 -7.24
CA ARG A 65 -29.10 -31.75 -8.38
C ARG A 65 -28.49 -33.15 -8.25
N LYS A 66 -28.04 -33.56 -7.05
CA LYS A 66 -27.71 -34.97 -6.78
C LYS A 66 -29.00 -35.74 -6.50
N PRO A 67 -29.50 -36.60 -7.42
CA PRO A 67 -30.57 -37.51 -7.09
C PRO A 67 -30.05 -38.52 -6.06
N HIS A 68 -30.87 -38.77 -5.06
CA HIS A 68 -30.64 -39.74 -3.99
C HIS A 68 -30.53 -41.17 -4.54
#